data_AF-A0A519UET4-F1
#
_entry.id   AF-A0A519UET4-F1
#
_cell.length_a   1.000
_cell.length_b   1.000
_cell.length_c   1.000
_cell.angle_alpha   90.00
_cell.angle_beta   90.00
_cell.angle_gamma   90.00
#
_symmetry.space_group_name_H-M   'P 1'
#
loop_
_entity.id
_entity.type
_entity.pdbx_description
1 polymer ?
#
loop_
_entity_poly.entity_id
_entity_poly.type
_entity_poly.pdbx_seq_one_letter_code
_entity_poly.pdbx_strand_id
1 'polypeptide(L)'
;MRNLFSMLLLGVLASFVLPARAQGSSAQTVPVTLSWTTYASLRNPSANPDAAPRRVPSFQGAYHGAGQVIGTYTLRLPGTLTSGELRDAVYEAFPADDVKLLGNTTLPTAPTVQLRTGLEARKPYSYVLLQPVRRNPQTGQAERLLSFTYAYQTGASGANARTTARAHVETSVLSTGDWYKIGVPRSGVYKLSLATLQSLGLPVASLDPRRIQVYGNAMGLLPQANSAPRPDDLVENSIFFQGNGDATFTADEYFLFYARGPHTWQASQPARAASLGQPGLY
;
A
#
# COMPACT_ATOMS: atom_id res chain seq x y z
N MET A 1 38.10 -12.46 -88.11
CA MET A 1 36.88 -11.77 -88.55
C MET A 1 35.66 -12.52 -88.01
N ARG A 2 35.01 -12.02 -86.95
CA ARG A 2 33.55 -11.85 -86.79
C ARG A 2 33.25 -11.40 -85.35
N ASN A 3 32.43 -10.37 -85.26
CA ASN A 3 31.98 -9.67 -84.06
C ASN A 3 31.20 -10.59 -83.10
N LEU A 4 31.12 -10.24 -81.81
CA LEU A 4 29.82 -10.02 -81.17
C LEU A 4 29.91 -9.21 -79.86
N PHE A 5 29.01 -8.24 -79.80
CA PHE A 5 28.64 -7.36 -78.69
C PHE A 5 28.19 -8.16 -77.46
N SER A 6 28.58 -7.75 -76.25
CA SER A 6 27.80 -8.07 -75.04
C SER A 6 27.79 -6.87 -74.09
N MET A 7 26.62 -6.26 -74.04
CA MET A 7 26.18 -5.19 -73.15
C MET A 7 25.50 -5.88 -71.96
N LEU A 8 25.89 -5.65 -70.71
CA LEU A 8 24.95 -5.84 -69.58
C LEU A 8 25.38 -5.12 -68.28
N LEU A 9 24.58 -4.10 -67.96
CA LEU A 9 24.11 -3.62 -66.65
C LEU A 9 25.09 -3.42 -65.48
N LEU A 10 25.39 -2.14 -65.26
CA LEU A 10 25.87 -1.58 -64.00
C LEU A 10 24.69 -1.52 -63.00
N GLY A 11 24.66 -2.38 -61.99
CA GLY A 11 23.71 -2.31 -60.88
C GLY A 11 24.23 -1.39 -59.78
N VAL A 12 23.73 -0.15 -59.72
CA VAL A 12 23.98 0.77 -58.58
C VAL A 12 23.11 0.35 -57.41
N LEU A 13 23.70 -0.32 -56.41
CA LEU A 13 23.09 -0.58 -55.12
C LEU A 13 23.06 0.71 -54.30
N ALA A 14 21.98 1.50 -54.46
CA ALA A 14 21.67 2.59 -53.55
C ALA A 14 21.27 2.01 -52.18
N SER A 15 22.22 2.02 -51.25
CA SER A 15 21.97 1.66 -49.85
C SER A 15 21.12 2.75 -49.20
N PHE A 16 19.81 2.54 -49.14
CA PHE A 16 18.91 3.36 -48.31
C PHE A 16 19.23 3.10 -46.84
N VAL A 17 20.03 3.97 -46.23
CA VAL A 17 20.14 4.06 -44.78
C VAL A 17 18.87 4.75 -44.28
N LEU A 18 17.88 3.97 -43.85
CA LEU A 18 16.77 4.51 -43.07
C LEU A 18 17.34 5.02 -41.74
N PRO A 19 17.16 6.29 -41.37
CA PRO A 19 17.48 6.73 -40.02
C PRO A 19 16.50 6.02 -39.09
N ALA A 20 17.00 5.08 -38.29
CA ALA A 20 16.27 4.53 -37.17
C ALA A 20 15.95 5.70 -36.22
N ARG A 21 14.72 6.21 -36.28
CA ARG A 21 14.21 7.11 -35.25
C ARG A 21 14.00 6.28 -34.00
N ALA A 22 15.02 6.20 -33.16
CA ALA A 22 14.84 5.83 -31.77
C ALA A 22 13.83 6.82 -31.18
N GLN A 23 12.60 6.37 -30.91
CA GLN A 23 11.68 7.08 -30.02
C GLN A 23 12.24 6.99 -28.59
N GLY A 24 13.34 7.71 -28.35
CA GLY A 24 13.76 8.05 -27.00
C GLY A 24 12.91 9.23 -26.55
N SER A 25 12.11 9.03 -25.51
CA SER A 25 11.54 10.14 -24.73
C SER A 25 12.67 11.14 -24.42
N SER A 26 12.59 12.37 -24.93
CA SER A 26 13.60 13.38 -24.65
C SER A 26 13.68 13.63 -23.14
N ALA A 27 14.90 13.75 -22.62
CA ALA A 27 15.11 14.05 -21.21
C ALA A 27 14.50 15.43 -20.89
N GLN A 28 13.51 15.45 -19.99
CA GLN A 28 12.91 16.67 -19.48
C GLN A 28 13.71 17.17 -18.27
N THR A 29 13.73 18.48 -18.05
CA THR A 29 14.45 19.09 -16.92
C THR A 29 13.55 20.04 -16.17
N VAL A 30 13.69 20.06 -14.83
CA VAL A 30 12.98 20.99 -13.95
C VAL A 30 13.97 21.61 -12.97
N PRO A 31 14.24 22.92 -13.06
CA PRO A 31 15.06 23.61 -12.07
C PRO A 31 14.30 23.80 -10.76
N VAL A 32 14.99 23.63 -9.64
CA VAL A 32 14.44 23.76 -8.28
C VAL A 32 15.39 24.57 -7.41
N THR A 33 14.83 25.48 -6.62
CA THR A 33 15.54 26.26 -5.60
C THR A 33 14.89 26.02 -4.23
N LEU A 34 15.71 25.79 -3.22
CA LEU A 34 15.31 25.51 -1.84
C LEU A 34 15.66 26.69 -0.94
N SER A 35 14.64 27.29 -0.33
CA SER A 35 14.78 28.43 0.58
C SER A 35 14.88 27.97 2.03
N TRP A 36 16.09 28.03 2.60
CA TRP A 36 16.42 27.60 3.98
C TRP A 36 16.26 28.73 5.00
N THR A 37 15.12 29.43 4.97
CA THR A 37 14.85 30.57 5.85
C THR A 37 13.98 30.21 7.06
N THR A 38 13.62 28.93 7.21
CA THR A 38 12.65 28.48 8.20
C THR A 38 13.22 27.39 9.11
N TYR A 39 12.56 27.19 10.25
CA TYR A 39 12.88 26.12 11.19
C TYR A 39 11.61 25.34 11.49
N ALA A 40 11.75 24.04 11.70
CA ALA A 40 10.65 23.18 12.12
C ALA A 40 10.75 22.89 13.63
N SER A 41 9.61 22.87 14.31
CA SER A 41 9.49 22.42 15.69
C SER A 41 8.95 20.99 15.69
N LEU A 42 9.84 20.02 15.94
CA LEU A 42 9.50 18.60 15.95
C LEU A 42 9.20 18.13 17.37
N ARG A 43 8.32 17.13 17.48
CA ARG A 43 8.08 16.44 18.76
C ARG A 43 9.37 15.76 19.20
N ASN A 44 9.78 15.97 20.45
CA ASN A 44 10.98 15.34 20.99
C ASN A 44 10.75 13.82 21.16
N PRO A 45 11.55 12.93 20.55
CA PRO A 45 11.41 11.49 20.71
C PRO A 45 11.90 10.97 22.08
N SER A 46 12.60 11.77 22.88
CA SER A 46 13.07 11.40 24.21
C SER A 46 11.95 11.45 25.25
N ALA A 47 11.30 10.29 25.48
CA ALA A 47 10.62 9.74 26.68
C ALA A 47 9.76 10.62 27.64
N ASN A 48 9.73 11.94 27.54
CA ASN A 48 8.86 12.81 28.34
C ASN A 48 7.92 13.59 27.42
N PRO A 49 6.58 13.40 27.49
CA PRO A 49 5.63 14.17 26.71
C PRO A 49 5.66 15.68 26.99
N ASP A 50 6.23 16.11 28.13
CA ASP A 50 6.40 17.51 28.52
C ASP A 50 7.75 18.12 28.06
N ALA A 51 8.59 17.35 27.37
CA ALA A 51 9.84 17.87 26.84
C ALA A 51 9.58 18.89 25.72
N ALA A 52 10.25 20.04 25.80
CA ALA A 52 10.13 21.11 24.81
C ALA A 52 10.37 20.57 23.37
N PRO A 53 9.60 21.04 22.37
CA PRO A 53 9.79 20.66 20.98
C PRO A 53 11.23 20.91 20.52
N ARG A 54 11.78 19.96 19.75
CA ARG A 54 13.11 20.08 19.17
C ARG A 54 13.04 20.97 17.93
N ARG A 55 13.76 22.09 17.96
CA ARG A 55 13.96 22.95 16.79
C ARG A 55 14.99 22.34 15.84
N VAL A 56 14.69 22.28 14.54
CA VAL A 56 15.61 21.78 13.51
C VAL A 56 15.63 22.72 12.29
N PRO A 57 16.76 22.79 11.55
CA PRO A 57 16.83 23.54 10.30
C PRO A 57 15.85 22.99 9.27
N SER A 58 15.18 23.87 8.54
CA SER A 58 14.18 23.48 7.54
C SER A 58 14.20 24.45 6.34
N PHE A 59 13.41 24.12 5.33
CA PHE A 59 13.23 24.95 4.15
C PHE A 59 11.74 25.06 3.79
N GLN A 60 11.41 26.02 2.93
CA GLN A 60 10.06 26.23 2.44
C GLN A 60 9.51 24.99 1.73
N GLY A 61 8.34 24.50 2.15
CA GLY A 61 7.72 23.30 1.57
C GLY A 61 8.32 21.97 2.04
N ALA A 62 9.21 21.99 3.04
CA ALA A 62 9.72 20.76 3.66
C ALA A 62 8.62 20.02 4.43
N TYR A 63 8.55 18.70 4.25
CA TYR A 63 7.77 17.79 5.09
C TYR A 63 8.68 16.99 6.01
N HIS A 64 8.35 16.92 7.30
CA HIS A 64 9.06 16.11 8.29
C HIS A 64 8.19 14.94 8.72
N GLY A 65 8.61 13.71 8.40
CA GLY A 65 7.97 12.50 8.89
C GLY A 65 8.20 12.30 10.39
N ALA A 66 7.44 11.40 11.00
CA ALA A 66 7.62 11.04 12.41
C ALA A 66 9.06 10.56 12.67
N GLY A 67 9.77 11.24 13.58
CA GLY A 67 11.16 10.94 13.93
C GLY A 67 12.22 11.41 12.90
N GLN A 68 11.81 12.00 11.78
CA GLN A 68 12.76 12.54 10.80
C GLN A 68 13.19 13.95 11.20
N VAL A 69 14.50 14.15 11.35
CA VAL A 69 15.12 15.46 11.61
C VAL A 69 15.30 16.26 10.32
N ILE A 70 15.51 15.55 9.21
CA ILE A 70 15.77 16.15 7.90
C ILE A 70 14.45 16.22 7.12
N GLY A 71 14.11 17.41 6.69
CA GLY A 71 12.93 17.66 5.85
C GLY A 71 13.06 17.01 4.48
N THR A 72 11.94 16.51 3.96
CA THR A 72 11.82 15.96 2.61
C THR A 72 11.17 17.00 1.70
N TYR A 73 11.83 17.31 0.59
CA TYR A 73 11.25 18.06 -0.52
C TYR A 73 10.54 17.10 -1.47
N THR A 74 9.33 17.46 -1.92
CA THR A 74 8.57 16.64 -2.86
C THR A 74 8.39 17.39 -4.17
N LEU A 75 9.03 16.89 -5.25
CA LEU A 75 8.79 17.37 -6.60
C LEU A 75 7.75 16.47 -7.28
N ARG A 76 6.63 17.06 -7.67
CA ARG A 76 5.53 16.37 -8.36
C ARG A 76 5.66 16.55 -9.88
N LEU A 77 5.74 15.46 -10.62
CA LEU A 77 5.93 15.45 -12.07
C LEU A 77 4.83 14.62 -12.76
N PRO A 78 4.27 15.11 -13.88
CA PRO A 78 3.28 14.35 -14.64
C PRO A 78 3.91 13.12 -15.30
N GLY A 79 3.15 12.02 -15.35
CA GLY A 79 3.58 10.76 -15.95
C GLY A 79 4.33 9.84 -15.00
N THR A 80 4.71 8.68 -15.53
CA THR A 80 5.52 7.68 -14.85
C THR A 80 6.97 7.86 -15.27
N LEU A 81 7.82 8.25 -14.33
CA LEU A 81 9.25 8.36 -14.56
C LEU A 81 9.88 6.97 -14.64
N THR A 82 10.71 6.76 -15.66
CA THR A 82 11.55 5.55 -15.81
C THR A 82 12.94 5.76 -15.22
N SER A 83 13.42 7.00 -15.26
CA SER A 83 14.70 7.41 -14.70
C SER A 83 14.66 8.89 -14.34
N GLY A 84 15.57 9.27 -13.43
CA GLY A 84 15.85 10.66 -13.16
C GLY A 84 17.06 10.82 -12.25
N GLU A 85 17.67 12.00 -12.31
CA GLU A 85 18.88 12.33 -11.58
C GLU A 85 18.93 13.83 -11.23
N LEU A 86 19.65 14.15 -10.17
CA LEU A 86 19.98 15.53 -9.83
C LEU A 86 21.19 15.97 -10.64
N ARG A 87 21.06 17.07 -11.37
CA ARG A 87 22.13 17.78 -12.08
C ARG A 87 22.32 19.16 -11.49
N ASP A 88 23.47 19.76 -11.76
CA ASP A 88 23.78 21.16 -11.43
C ASP A 88 23.50 21.51 -9.96
N ALA A 89 23.78 20.57 -9.06
CA ALA A 89 23.46 20.68 -7.64
C ALA A 89 24.42 21.66 -6.94
N VAL A 90 23.87 22.73 -6.39
CA VAL A 90 24.62 23.76 -5.65
C VAL A 90 24.42 23.56 -4.16
N TYR A 91 25.53 23.42 -3.43
CA TYR A 91 25.53 23.16 -1.99
C TYR A 91 26.15 24.33 -1.23
N GLU A 92 25.73 24.46 0.02
CA GLU A 92 26.29 25.37 1.00
C GLU A 92 26.58 24.59 2.29
N ALA A 93 27.66 24.95 2.99
CA ALA A 93 27.89 24.43 4.33
C ALA A 93 26.76 24.88 5.27
N PHE A 94 26.31 23.99 6.16
CA PHE A 94 25.38 24.40 7.20
C PHE A 94 26.01 25.45 8.12
N PRO A 95 25.27 26.49 8.51
CA PRO A 95 25.71 27.39 9.59
C PRO A 95 26.05 26.60 10.86
N ALA A 96 27.09 27.01 11.59
CA ALA A 96 27.58 26.27 12.75
C ALA A 96 26.50 26.03 13.83
N ASP A 97 25.56 26.96 13.99
CA ASP A 97 24.44 26.81 14.91
C ASP A 97 23.40 25.80 14.42
N ASP A 98 23.18 25.71 13.11
CA ASP A 98 22.26 24.73 12.50
C ASP A 98 22.80 23.31 12.61
N VAL A 99 24.12 23.12 12.49
CA VAL A 99 24.76 21.81 12.67
C VAL A 99 24.47 21.24 14.06
N LYS A 100 24.49 22.09 15.11
CA LYS A 100 24.17 21.66 16.48
C LYS A 100 22.73 21.14 16.58
N LEU A 101 21.80 21.76 15.85
CA LEU A 101 20.39 21.38 15.84
C LEU A 101 20.13 20.03 15.13
N LEU A 102 21.02 19.61 14.22
CA LEU A 102 20.98 18.28 13.61
C LEU A 102 21.32 17.15 14.61
N GLY A 103 22.03 17.45 15.70
CA GLY A 103 22.38 16.49 16.75
C GLY A 103 23.09 15.25 16.21
N ASN A 104 22.74 14.06 16.70
CA ASN A 104 23.36 12.79 16.29
C ASN A 104 22.83 12.23 14.95
N THR A 105 22.22 13.07 14.10
CA THR A 105 21.67 12.62 12.82
C THR A 105 22.81 12.26 11.87
N THR A 106 22.88 11.00 11.45
CA THR A 106 23.85 10.55 10.45
C THR A 106 23.44 11.07 9.07
N LEU A 107 24.27 11.90 8.45
CA LEU A 107 24.05 12.41 7.10
C LEU A 107 24.68 11.49 6.05
N PRO A 108 23.98 11.19 4.95
CA PRO A 108 24.54 10.41 3.84
C PRO A 108 25.58 11.23 3.06
N THR A 109 26.46 10.56 2.31
CA THR A 109 27.47 11.25 1.48
C THR A 109 26.91 11.91 0.21
N ALA A 110 25.67 11.59 -0.14
CA ALA A 110 24.89 12.20 -1.21
C ALA A 110 23.43 12.34 -0.78
N PRO A 111 22.66 13.31 -1.34
CA PRO A 111 21.25 13.45 -1.02
C PRO A 111 20.45 12.18 -1.31
N THR A 112 19.60 11.77 -0.37
CA THR A 112 18.73 10.62 -0.55
C THR A 112 17.57 11.00 -1.47
N VAL A 113 17.42 10.27 -2.58
CA VAL A 113 16.33 10.44 -3.55
C VAL A 113 15.49 9.18 -3.59
N GLN A 114 14.17 9.34 -3.45
CA GLN A 114 13.22 8.25 -3.59
C GLN A 114 12.17 8.62 -4.63
N LEU A 115 11.89 7.69 -5.54
CA LEU A 115 10.82 7.83 -6.52
C LEU A 115 9.58 7.08 -6.05
N ARG A 116 8.44 7.78 -5.99
CA ARG A 116 7.13 7.17 -5.81
C ARG A 116 6.25 7.45 -7.00
N THR A 117 5.46 6.48 -7.42
CA THR A 117 4.51 6.64 -8.53
C THR A 117 3.10 6.38 -8.04
N GLY A 118 2.14 7.08 -8.63
CA GLY A 118 0.74 7.00 -8.25
C GLY A 118 -0.20 7.53 -9.32
N LEU A 119 -1.48 7.47 -9.03
CA LEU A 119 -2.53 8.07 -9.84
C LEU A 119 -3.15 9.23 -9.06
N GLU A 120 -3.27 10.38 -9.72
CA GLU A 120 -4.09 11.50 -9.25
C GLU A 120 -5.21 11.75 -10.23
N ALA A 121 -6.47 11.67 -9.78
CA ALA A 121 -7.64 11.77 -10.65
C ALA A 121 -7.54 10.86 -11.91
N ARG A 122 -7.04 9.62 -11.73
CA ARG A 122 -6.75 8.63 -12.78
C ARG A 122 -5.64 8.99 -13.77
N LYS A 123 -4.89 10.08 -13.54
CA LYS A 123 -3.72 10.45 -14.35
C LYS A 123 -2.43 10.01 -13.63
N PRO A 124 -1.45 9.43 -14.34
CA PRO A 124 -0.19 9.03 -13.72
C PRO A 124 0.62 10.26 -13.29
N TYR A 125 1.15 10.19 -12.07
CA TYR A 125 2.10 11.16 -11.53
C TYR A 125 3.24 10.42 -10.82
N SER A 126 4.40 11.05 -10.83
CA SER A 126 5.56 10.64 -10.07
C SER A 126 5.95 11.72 -9.07
N TYR A 127 6.39 11.29 -7.90
CA TYR A 127 6.87 12.14 -6.83
C TYR A 127 8.32 11.79 -6.54
N VAL A 128 9.19 12.78 -6.67
CA VAL A 128 10.59 12.69 -6.28
C VAL A 128 10.70 13.24 -4.88
N LEU A 129 10.98 12.36 -3.93
CA LEU A 129 11.17 12.69 -2.52
C LEU A 129 12.67 12.82 -2.28
N LEU A 130 13.11 14.03 -1.98
CA LEU A 130 14.52 14.39 -1.81
C LEU A 130 14.77 14.85 -0.39
N GLN A 131 15.78 14.30 0.28
CA GLN A 131 16.34 14.88 1.49
C GLN A 131 17.56 15.73 1.11
N PRO A 132 17.45 17.07 1.11
CA PRO A 132 18.42 17.98 0.49
C PRO A 132 19.63 18.28 1.40
N VAL A 133 20.20 17.25 2.02
CA VAL A 133 21.37 17.37 2.90
C VAL A 133 22.34 16.24 2.64
N ARG A 134 23.63 16.51 2.86
CA ARG A 134 24.68 15.50 2.76
C ARG A 134 25.84 15.80 3.70
N ARG A 135 26.72 14.83 3.88
CA ARG A 135 28.06 15.00 4.41
C ARG A 135 29.05 15.05 3.24
N ASN A 136 29.79 16.16 3.12
CA ASN A 136 30.83 16.28 2.12
C ASN A 136 31.90 15.19 2.35
N PRO A 137 32.19 14.32 1.37
CA PRO A 137 33.11 13.20 1.58
C PRO A 137 34.58 13.63 1.68
N GLN A 138 34.95 14.80 1.16
CA GLN A 138 36.31 15.33 1.24
C GLN A 138 36.57 16.08 2.55
N THR A 139 35.63 16.92 2.98
CA THR A 139 35.81 17.80 4.16
C THR A 139 35.14 17.27 5.42
N GLY A 140 34.23 16.31 5.29
CA GLY A 140 33.41 15.79 6.38
C GLY A 140 32.33 16.77 6.89
N GLN A 141 32.20 17.95 6.27
CA GLN A 141 31.27 19.00 6.67
C GLN A 141 29.83 18.64 6.29
N ALA A 142 28.87 19.07 7.10
CA ALA A 142 27.47 18.99 6.77
C ALA A 142 27.11 20.08 5.74
N GLU A 143 26.49 19.68 4.64
CA GLU A 143 26.07 20.58 3.57
C GLU A 143 24.58 20.45 3.30
N ARG A 144 23.96 21.56 2.94
CA ARG A 144 22.58 21.64 2.45
C ARG A 144 22.56 21.99 0.97
N LEU A 145 21.60 21.44 0.26
CA LEU A 145 21.37 21.75 -1.15
C LEU A 145 20.55 23.04 -1.26
N LEU A 146 21.04 24.01 -2.04
CA LEU A 146 20.36 25.27 -2.32
C LEU A 146 19.55 25.22 -3.61
N SER A 147 20.09 24.57 -4.65
CA SER A 147 19.41 24.43 -5.94
C SER A 147 19.92 23.22 -6.70
N PHE A 148 19.10 22.73 -7.63
CA PHE A 148 19.44 21.65 -8.54
C PHE A 148 18.52 21.67 -9.76
N THR A 149 18.93 20.98 -10.82
CA THR A 149 18.08 20.64 -11.96
C THR A 149 17.73 19.16 -11.88
N TYR A 150 16.45 18.83 -11.81
CA TYR A 150 16.03 17.43 -11.91
C TYR A 150 15.86 17.05 -13.38
N ALA A 151 16.74 16.19 -13.89
CA ALA A 151 16.63 15.64 -15.24
C ALA A 151 15.92 14.29 -15.18
N TYR A 152 14.92 14.06 -16.03
CA TYR A 152 14.12 12.84 -16.00
C TYR A 152 13.61 12.42 -17.36
N GLN A 153 13.24 11.15 -17.47
CA GLN A 153 12.59 10.57 -18.62
C GLN A 153 11.25 9.99 -18.21
N THR A 154 10.23 10.24 -19.01
CA THR A 154 8.93 9.61 -18.87
C THR A 154 8.85 8.44 -19.84
N GLY A 155 8.45 7.28 -19.34
CA GLY A 155 8.12 6.14 -20.18
C GLY A 155 6.60 6.00 -20.28
N ALA A 156 6.14 5.38 -21.36
CA ALA A 156 4.89 4.64 -21.25
C ALA A 156 5.08 3.67 -20.08
N SER A 157 4.23 3.77 -19.06
CA SER A 157 4.24 2.82 -17.96
C SER A 157 4.17 1.44 -18.59
N GLY A 158 5.27 0.71 -18.64
CA GLY A 158 5.22 -0.72 -18.89
C GLY A 158 4.20 -1.22 -17.88
N ALA A 159 3.10 -1.77 -18.36
CA ALA A 159 2.06 -2.33 -17.52
C ALA A 159 2.66 -3.55 -16.82
N ASN A 160 3.56 -3.34 -15.88
CA ASN A 160 3.67 -4.18 -14.70
C ASN A 160 2.38 -3.91 -13.96
N ALA A 161 1.30 -4.49 -14.50
CA ALA A 161 0.02 -4.60 -13.85
C ALA A 161 0.38 -5.04 -12.43
N ARG A 162 0.03 -4.21 -11.44
CA ARG A 162 -0.01 -4.67 -10.07
C ARG A 162 -1.04 -5.80 -10.08
N THR A 163 -0.59 -7.02 -10.33
CA THR A 163 -1.34 -8.26 -10.20
C THR A 163 -1.48 -8.61 -8.72
N THR A 164 -1.85 -7.61 -7.92
CA THR A 164 -2.73 -7.88 -6.79
C THR A 164 -4.13 -7.59 -7.29
N ALA A 165 -4.54 -8.24 -8.38
CA ALA A 165 -5.96 -8.43 -8.64
C ALA A 165 -6.45 -9.18 -7.41
N ARG A 166 -7.25 -8.51 -6.59
CA ARG A 166 -7.96 -9.20 -5.52
C ARG A 166 -8.81 -10.24 -6.22
N ALA A 167 -8.59 -11.50 -5.91
CA ALA A 167 -9.45 -12.57 -6.38
C ALA A 167 -10.81 -12.34 -5.72
N HIS A 168 -11.73 -11.77 -6.49
CA HIS A 168 -13.12 -11.63 -6.10
C HIS A 168 -13.88 -12.84 -6.62
N VAL A 169 -14.93 -13.24 -5.91
CA VAL A 169 -15.84 -14.27 -6.39
C VAL A 169 -16.62 -13.67 -7.56
N GLU A 170 -16.58 -14.31 -8.73
CA GLU A 170 -17.24 -13.80 -9.95
C GLU A 170 -18.77 -13.75 -9.81
N THR A 171 -19.35 -14.66 -9.02
CA THR A 171 -20.79 -14.79 -8.78
C THR A 171 -21.05 -15.08 -7.29
N SER A 172 -21.76 -14.19 -6.61
CA SER A 172 -22.08 -14.37 -5.18
C SER A 172 -23.09 -15.50 -4.96
N VAL A 173 -22.97 -16.24 -3.86
CA VAL A 173 -23.99 -17.21 -3.42
C VAL A 173 -25.37 -16.56 -3.29
N LEU A 174 -25.42 -15.26 -2.96
CA LEU A 174 -26.65 -14.49 -2.85
C LEU A 174 -27.38 -14.27 -4.19
N SER A 175 -26.74 -14.55 -5.33
CA SER A 175 -27.36 -14.33 -6.65
C SER A 175 -28.42 -15.37 -7.01
N THR A 176 -28.49 -16.47 -6.26
CA THR A 176 -29.43 -17.57 -6.50
C THR A 176 -30.08 -18.04 -5.20
N GLY A 177 -31.29 -18.59 -5.30
CA GLY A 177 -32.03 -19.16 -4.16
C GLY A 177 -32.84 -18.15 -3.36
N ASP A 178 -33.64 -18.67 -2.42
CA ASP A 178 -34.47 -17.88 -1.51
C ASP A 178 -33.74 -17.65 -0.18
N TRP A 179 -33.57 -16.37 0.19
CA TRP A 179 -32.75 -15.97 1.34
C TRP A 179 -33.58 -15.48 2.50
N TYR A 180 -33.36 -16.09 3.67
CA TYR A 180 -34.02 -15.74 4.93
C TYR A 180 -32.97 -15.37 5.97
N LYS A 181 -33.21 -14.29 6.72
CA LYS A 181 -32.22 -13.73 7.64
C LYS A 181 -32.56 -14.08 9.08
N ILE A 182 -31.54 -14.52 9.83
CA ILE A 182 -31.62 -14.80 11.27
C ILE A 182 -30.58 -13.97 12.02
N GLY A 183 -30.98 -13.39 13.15
CA GLY A 183 -30.09 -12.64 14.03
C GLY A 183 -29.39 -13.55 15.04
N VAL A 184 -28.07 -13.37 15.20
CA VAL A 184 -27.26 -14.11 16.17
C VAL A 184 -26.81 -13.16 17.29
N PRO A 185 -27.54 -13.08 18.42
CA PRO A 185 -27.24 -12.11 19.47
C PRO A 185 -25.99 -12.46 20.30
N ARG A 186 -25.65 -13.75 20.43
CA ARG A 186 -24.53 -14.23 21.26
C ARG A 186 -23.87 -15.45 20.62
N SER A 187 -22.64 -15.77 21.01
CA SER A 187 -22.02 -17.01 20.56
C SER A 187 -22.73 -18.21 21.19
N GLY A 188 -23.05 -19.24 20.41
CA GLY A 188 -23.74 -20.42 20.89
C GLY A 188 -24.23 -21.36 19.79
N VAL A 189 -24.81 -22.49 20.21
CA VAL A 189 -25.53 -23.41 19.34
C VAL A 189 -26.98 -22.97 19.25
N TYR A 190 -27.48 -22.85 18.02
CA TYR A 190 -28.82 -22.41 17.69
C TYR A 190 -29.62 -23.55 17.08
N LYS A 191 -30.92 -23.60 17.42
CA LYS A 191 -31.87 -24.58 16.89
C LYS A 191 -32.83 -23.92 15.90
N LEU A 192 -32.92 -24.48 14.69
CA LEU A 192 -33.92 -24.13 13.69
C LEU A 192 -34.97 -25.25 13.65
N SER A 193 -36.08 -25.05 14.36
CA SER A 193 -37.23 -25.96 14.31
C SER A 193 -38.19 -25.56 13.18
N LEU A 194 -39.17 -26.42 12.88
CA LEU A 194 -40.27 -26.11 11.98
C LEU A 194 -40.98 -24.80 12.33
N ALA A 195 -41.27 -24.57 13.61
CA ALA A 195 -41.87 -23.32 14.08
C ALA A 195 -40.95 -22.11 13.84
N THR A 196 -39.63 -22.26 14.06
CA THR A 196 -38.67 -21.19 13.77
C THR A 196 -38.65 -20.85 12.28
N LEU A 197 -38.57 -21.85 11.39
CA LEU A 197 -38.57 -21.63 9.95
C LEU A 197 -39.88 -21.01 9.45
N GLN A 198 -41.04 -21.44 9.98
CA GLN A 198 -42.33 -20.80 9.72
C GLN A 198 -42.34 -19.34 10.15
N SER A 199 -41.81 -19.01 11.33
CA SER A 199 -41.77 -17.63 11.82
C SER A 199 -40.90 -16.70 10.97
N LEU A 200 -39.92 -17.26 10.24
CA LEU A 200 -39.07 -16.54 9.29
C LEU A 200 -39.73 -16.38 7.91
N GLY A 201 -40.90 -17.00 7.69
CA GLY A 201 -41.65 -16.94 6.44
C GLY A 201 -41.28 -18.01 5.41
N LEU A 202 -40.61 -19.10 5.82
CA LEU A 202 -40.32 -20.21 4.91
C LEU A 202 -41.60 -21.02 4.60
N PRO A 203 -41.79 -21.48 3.35
CA PRO A 203 -42.92 -22.33 2.97
C PRO A 203 -42.70 -23.78 3.45
N VAL A 204 -42.78 -24.02 4.77
CA VAL A 204 -42.40 -25.30 5.37
C VAL A 204 -43.23 -26.50 4.88
N ALA A 205 -44.44 -26.27 4.36
CA ALA A 205 -45.31 -27.33 3.85
C ALA A 205 -44.75 -28.03 2.59
N SER A 206 -43.91 -27.32 1.82
CA SER A 206 -43.25 -27.83 0.61
C SER A 206 -41.72 -27.84 0.76
N LEU A 207 -41.22 -27.64 1.98
CA LEU A 207 -39.80 -27.51 2.26
C LEU A 207 -39.15 -28.88 2.37
N ASP A 208 -38.17 -29.12 1.51
CA ASP A 208 -37.31 -30.29 1.58
C ASP A 208 -36.12 -29.96 2.50
N PRO A 209 -36.01 -30.61 3.67
CA PRO A 209 -34.98 -30.29 4.65
C PRO A 209 -33.55 -30.49 4.11
N ARG A 210 -33.37 -31.32 3.07
CA ARG A 210 -32.07 -31.61 2.46
C ARG A 210 -31.49 -30.45 1.64
N ARG A 211 -32.30 -29.44 1.34
CA ARG A 211 -31.91 -28.26 0.56
C ARG A 211 -31.60 -27.04 1.43
N ILE A 212 -31.73 -27.17 2.75
CA ILE A 212 -31.46 -26.06 3.66
C ILE A 212 -29.96 -25.91 3.85
N GLN A 213 -29.50 -24.68 3.66
CA GLN A 213 -28.11 -24.28 3.85
C GLN A 213 -28.10 -23.05 4.74
N VAL A 214 -27.07 -22.93 5.58
CA VAL A 214 -26.88 -21.77 6.46
C VAL A 214 -25.59 -21.11 6.06
N TYR A 215 -25.64 -19.83 5.73
CA TYR A 215 -24.46 -19.04 5.35
C TYR A 215 -24.23 -17.91 6.33
N GLY A 216 -22.96 -17.56 6.59
CA GLY A 216 -22.65 -16.40 7.42
C GLY A 216 -21.17 -16.23 7.71
N ASN A 217 -20.71 -14.98 7.63
CA ASN A 217 -19.33 -14.61 7.93
C ASN A 217 -19.25 -14.03 9.35
N ALA A 218 -19.11 -14.90 10.35
CA ALA A 218 -19.09 -14.48 11.74
C ALA A 218 -17.72 -13.86 12.12
N MET A 219 -17.41 -12.68 11.60
CA MET A 219 -16.07 -12.07 11.65
C MET A 219 -15.74 -11.33 12.95
N GLY A 220 -16.69 -11.22 13.88
CA GLY A 220 -16.53 -10.44 15.10
C GLY A 220 -16.42 -8.93 14.81
N LEU A 221 -15.60 -8.23 15.60
CA LEU A 221 -15.37 -6.80 15.43
C LEU A 221 -14.59 -6.52 14.14
N LEU A 222 -14.98 -5.46 13.42
CA LEU A 222 -14.27 -5.02 12.22
C LEU A 222 -12.79 -4.70 12.56
N PRO A 223 -11.80 -5.36 11.92
CA PRO A 223 -10.39 -5.07 12.17
C PRO A 223 -10.04 -3.64 11.74
N GLN A 224 -9.24 -2.94 12.56
CA GLN A 224 -8.76 -1.60 12.25
C GLN A 224 -7.80 -1.57 11.04
N ALA A 225 -7.09 -2.67 10.79
CA ALA A 225 -6.20 -2.77 9.64
C ALA A 225 -6.99 -2.94 8.33
N ASN A 226 -6.73 -2.06 7.36
CA ASN A 226 -7.34 -2.14 6.03
C ASN A 226 -6.83 -3.34 5.21
N SER A 227 -5.66 -3.89 5.57
CA SER A 227 -5.07 -5.07 4.95
C SER A 227 -5.55 -6.40 5.56
N ALA A 228 -6.36 -6.37 6.62
CA ALA A 228 -6.88 -7.59 7.23
C ALA A 228 -7.73 -8.39 6.22
N PRO A 229 -7.50 -9.71 6.07
CA PRO A 229 -8.25 -10.54 5.13
C PRO A 229 -9.72 -10.60 5.55
N ARG A 230 -10.61 -10.56 4.56
CA ARG A 230 -12.06 -10.69 4.74
C ARG A 230 -12.57 -11.60 3.62
N PRO A 231 -13.45 -12.57 3.93
CA PRO A 231 -14.15 -13.30 2.89
C PRO A 231 -14.89 -12.31 2.00
N ASP A 232 -14.76 -12.48 0.69
CA ASP A 232 -15.39 -11.63 -0.31
C ASP A 232 -16.91 -11.90 -0.41
N ASP A 233 -17.32 -13.14 -0.12
CA ASP A 233 -18.71 -13.59 -0.15
C ASP A 233 -19.05 -14.41 1.11
N LEU A 234 -20.33 -14.77 1.30
CA LEU A 234 -20.77 -15.57 2.43
C LEU A 234 -20.23 -17.01 2.37
N VAL A 235 -19.77 -17.51 3.51
CA VAL A 235 -19.31 -18.90 3.67
C VAL A 235 -20.43 -19.77 4.25
N GLU A 236 -20.57 -20.99 3.72
CA GLU A 236 -21.50 -21.99 4.25
C GLU A 236 -21.03 -22.48 5.63
N ASN A 237 -21.94 -22.44 6.60
CA ASN A 237 -21.74 -22.93 7.95
C ASN A 237 -22.20 -24.38 8.05
N SER A 238 -21.45 -25.19 8.79
CA SER A 238 -21.84 -26.56 9.07
C SER A 238 -23.12 -26.60 9.92
N ILE A 239 -24.05 -27.46 9.51
CA ILE A 239 -25.31 -27.72 10.20
C ILE A 239 -25.41 -29.20 10.55
N PHE A 240 -26.00 -29.50 11.69
CA PHE A 240 -26.41 -30.84 12.08
C PHE A 240 -27.92 -30.95 11.90
N PHE A 241 -28.39 -31.97 11.20
CA PHE A 241 -29.81 -32.23 11.01
C PHE A 241 -30.23 -33.45 11.84
N GLN A 242 -31.19 -33.24 12.74
CA GLN A 242 -31.88 -34.32 13.43
C GLN A 242 -33.23 -34.55 12.73
N GLY A 243 -33.33 -35.66 12.02
CA GLY A 243 -34.57 -36.05 11.35
C GLY A 243 -34.57 -37.49 10.88
N ASN A 244 -35.63 -37.87 10.17
CA ASN A 244 -35.83 -39.23 9.67
C ASN A 244 -35.25 -39.43 8.25
N GLY A 245 -34.76 -38.35 7.62
CA GLY A 245 -34.12 -38.38 6.31
C GLY A 245 -35.09 -38.29 5.13
N ASP A 246 -36.39 -38.09 5.36
CA ASP A 246 -37.41 -37.93 4.32
C ASP A 246 -37.38 -36.53 3.68
N ALA A 247 -38.16 -36.35 2.61
CA ALA A 247 -38.27 -35.07 1.90
C ALA A 247 -39.32 -34.12 2.53
N THR A 248 -39.82 -34.45 3.71
CA THR A 248 -40.85 -33.68 4.42
C THR A 248 -40.31 -33.28 5.78
N PHE A 249 -40.36 -31.98 6.07
CA PHE A 249 -39.95 -31.47 7.37
C PHE A 249 -41.11 -31.53 8.36
N THR A 250 -40.94 -32.27 9.46
CA THR A 250 -41.96 -32.50 10.49
C THR A 250 -41.63 -31.80 11.81
N ALA A 251 -42.58 -31.76 12.74
CA ALA A 251 -42.49 -30.94 13.96
C ALA A 251 -41.37 -31.37 14.93
N ASP A 252 -40.98 -32.65 14.90
CA ASP A 252 -39.93 -33.21 15.77
C ASP A 252 -38.51 -33.05 15.19
N GLU A 253 -38.42 -32.57 13.94
CA GLU A 253 -37.16 -32.40 13.22
C GLU A 253 -36.60 -30.98 13.37
N TYR A 254 -35.27 -30.88 13.33
CA TYR A 254 -34.60 -29.60 13.51
C TYR A 254 -33.17 -29.61 13.02
N PHE A 255 -32.66 -28.41 12.75
CA PHE A 255 -31.25 -28.17 12.49
C PHE A 255 -30.59 -27.53 13.70
N LEU A 256 -29.36 -27.94 13.98
CA LEU A 256 -28.46 -27.27 14.91
C LEU A 256 -27.28 -26.67 14.15
N PHE A 257 -26.91 -25.46 14.49
CA PHE A 257 -25.69 -24.85 13.95
C PHE A 257 -25.04 -23.97 15.01
N TYR A 258 -23.72 -23.86 14.93
CA TYR A 258 -22.98 -22.95 15.80
C TYR A 258 -22.82 -21.60 15.11
N ALA A 259 -23.08 -20.52 15.84
CA ALA A 259 -22.84 -19.17 15.34
C ALA A 259 -22.11 -18.33 16.38
N ARG A 260 -21.22 -17.45 15.91
CA ARG A 260 -20.51 -16.49 16.77
C ARG A 260 -21.26 -15.17 16.79
N GLY A 261 -21.46 -14.62 17.99
CA GLY A 261 -22.03 -13.30 18.17
C GLY A 261 -21.06 -12.17 17.84
N PRO A 262 -21.51 -10.91 17.83
CA PRO A 262 -20.69 -9.74 17.50
C PRO A 262 -19.62 -9.44 18.56
N HIS A 263 -19.85 -9.83 19.82
CA HIS A 263 -18.89 -9.63 20.91
C HIS A 263 -17.90 -10.80 20.97
N THR A 264 -16.62 -10.47 20.87
CA THR A 264 -15.52 -11.43 21.04
C THR A 264 -14.58 -10.92 22.12
N TRP A 265 -14.08 -11.82 22.97
CA TRP A 265 -13.07 -11.51 23.98
C TRP A 265 -11.79 -12.25 23.61
N GLN A 266 -10.67 -11.54 23.65
CA GLN A 266 -9.34 -12.15 23.58
C GLN A 266 -8.66 -11.87 24.91
N ALA A 267 -8.13 -12.91 25.55
CA ALA A 267 -7.36 -12.74 26.76
C ALA A 267 -6.07 -11.99 26.40
N SER A 268 -5.86 -10.80 26.98
CA SER A 268 -4.55 -10.16 26.94
C SER A 268 -3.62 -10.98 27.82
N GLN A 269 -2.53 -11.51 27.25
CA GLN A 269 -1.43 -11.98 28.08
C GLN A 269 -0.77 -10.72 28.68
N PRO A 270 -0.76 -10.55 30.02
CA PRO A 270 0.04 -9.47 30.60
C PRO A 270 1.50 -9.74 30.21
N ALA A 271 2.15 -8.73 29.64
CA ALA A 271 3.57 -8.79 29.33
C ALA A 271 4.30 -9.32 30.56
N ARG A 272 5.05 -10.42 30.39
CA ARG A 272 5.94 -10.96 31.42
C ARG A 272 6.74 -9.78 31.96
N ALA A 273 6.48 -9.39 33.20
CA ALA A 273 7.18 -8.30 33.85
C ALA A 273 8.67 -8.51 33.61
N ALA A 274 9.31 -7.52 32.97
CA ALA A 274 10.75 -7.52 32.80
C ALA A 274 11.35 -7.83 34.16
N SER A 275 12.13 -8.91 34.26
CA SER A 275 12.87 -9.22 35.47
C SER A 275 13.76 -8.02 35.76
N LEU A 276 13.37 -7.21 36.74
CA LEU A 276 14.24 -6.21 37.33
C LEU A 276 15.49 -6.98 37.77
N GLY A 277 16.63 -6.66 37.15
CA GLY A 277 17.92 -7.21 37.55
C GLY A 277 18.09 -6.97 39.04
N GLN A 278 18.34 -8.04 39.79
CA GLN A 278 18.65 -7.90 41.20
C GLN A 278 19.91 -7.03 41.33
N PRO A 279 19.87 -5.93 42.10
CA PRO A 279 21.09 -5.23 42.45
C PRO A 279 21.94 -6.17 43.30
N GLY A 280 23.16 -6.42 42.85
CA GLY A 280 24.12 -7.26 43.54
C GLY A 280 24.34 -6.79 44.98
N LEU A 281 24.47 -7.77 45.88
CA LEU A 281 25.05 -7.57 47.19
C LEU A 281 26.30 -8.45 47.26
N TYR A 282 27.36 -7.80 47.73
CA TYR A 282 28.72 -8.25 48.05
C TYR A 282 28.89 -9.73 48.38
#